data_AF-A0A3D8Q1T1-F1
#
_entry.id   AF-A0A3D8Q1T1-F1
#
_cell.length_a   1.000
_cell.length_b   1.000
_cell.length_c   1.000
_cell.angle_alpha   90.00
_cell.angle_beta   90.00
_cell.angle_gamma   90.00
#
_symmetry.space_group_name_H-M   'P 1'
#
loop_
_entity.id
_entity.type
_entity.pdbx_description
1 polymer ?
#
loop_
_entity_poly.entity_id
_entity_poly.type
_entity_poly.pdbx_seq_one_letter_code
_entity_poly.pdbx_strand_id
1 'polypeptide(L)' 'MNQQEKRLFDLFIKESFNNDVLVRELRLSDAEVVYLQQSFPNAEISCIATTKPQEKRWYKVKLQAAKVPQYV' A
#
# COMPACT_ATOMS: atom_id res chain seq x y z
N MET A 1 0.03 -7.99 12.67
CA MET A 1 0.81 -6.79 13.01
C MET A 1 0.37 -6.23 14.34
N ASN A 2 1.32 -5.99 15.25
CA ASN A 2 1.09 -5.31 16.52
C ASN A 2 0.98 -3.77 16.32
N GLN A 3 0.69 -3.02 17.38
CA GLN A 3 0.49 -1.56 17.28
C GLN A 3 1.75 -0.78 16.87
N GLN A 4 2.94 -1.21 17.31
CA GLN A 4 4.19 -0.55 16.95
C GLN A 4 4.54 -0.78 15.48
N GLU A 5 4.38 -2.02 15.00
CA GLU A 5 4.54 -2.36 13.58
C GLU A 5 3.59 -1.56 12.68
N LYS A 6 2.34 -1.39 13.09
CA LYS A 6 1.37 -0.55 12.35
C LYS A 6 1.85 0.88 12.22
N ARG A 7 2.29 1.52 13.32
CA ARG A 7 2.80 2.90 13.28
C ARG A 7 4.02 3.06 12.37
N LEU A 8 4.97 2.12 12.44
CA LEU A 8 6.15 2.14 11.57
C LEU A 8 5.75 1.96 10.10
N PHE A 9 4.78 1.09 9.84
CA PHE A 9 4.27 0.89 8.48
C PHE A 9 3.50 2.11 7.96
N ASP A 10 2.70 2.77 8.79
CA ASP A 10 2.00 4.00 8.41
C ASP A 10 2.98 5.12 8.01
N LEU A 11 4.07 5.28 8.76
CA LEU A 11 5.14 6.21 8.40
C LEU A 11 5.79 5.84 7.06
N PHE A 12 6.12 4.57 6.89
CA PHE A 12 6.68 4.06 5.63
C PHE A 12 5.77 4.32 4.43
N ILE A 13 4.46 4.07 4.56
CA ILE A 13 3.49 4.32 3.49
C ILE A 13 3.37 5.83 3.22
N LYS A 14 3.28 6.66 4.26
CA LYS A 14 3.21 8.12 4.11
C LYS A 14 4.41 8.67 3.36
N GLU A 15 5.62 8.20 3.68
CA GLU A 15 6.85 8.60 2.99
C GLU A 15 6.89 8.08 1.55
N SER A 16 6.44 6.84 1.32
CA SER A 16 6.44 6.21 0.00
C SER A 16 5.57 6.94 -1.03
N PHE A 17 4.41 7.44 -0.61
CA PHE A 17 3.44 8.14 -1.47
C PHE A 17 3.43 9.67 -1.26
N ASN A 18 4.50 10.23 -0.68
CA ASN A 18 4.64 11.67 -0.57
C ASN A 18 4.83 12.34 -1.95
N ASN A 19 4.63 13.65 -2.04
CA ASN A 19 4.82 14.47 -3.25
C ASN A 19 3.93 14.06 -4.45
N ASP A 20 2.64 13.82 -4.19
CA ASP A 20 1.64 13.47 -5.22
C ASP A 20 1.93 12.19 -6.01
N VAL A 21 2.84 11.34 -5.52
CA VAL A 21 3.09 10.03 -6.12
C VAL A 21 1.96 9.10 -5.75
N LEU A 22 1.19 8.67 -6.76
CA LEU A 22 0.06 7.75 -6.57
C LEU A 22 0.38 6.29 -6.90
N VAL A 23 1.55 6.01 -7.48
CA VAL A 23 1.96 4.66 -7.89
C VAL A 23 3.36 4.37 -7.38
N ARG A 24 3.52 3.26 -6.64
CA ARG A 24 4.82 2.79 -6.14
C ARG A 24 4.91 1.27 -6.20
N GLU A 25 6.14 0.80 -6.35
CA GLU A 25 6.48 -0.61 -6.14
C GLU A 25 7.02 -0.75 -4.71
N LEU A 26 6.36 -1.59 -3.91
CA LEU A 26 6.67 -1.77 -2.49
C LEU A 26 6.94 -3.25 -2.19
N ARG A 27 7.84 -3.50 -1.25
CA ARG A 27 8.13 -4.84 -0.75
C ARG A 27 7.32 -5.11 0.52
N LEU A 28 6.25 -5.89 0.38
CA LEU A 28 5.23 -6.08 1.41
C LEU A 28 5.07 -7.56 1.77
N SER A 29 4.78 -7.84 3.03
CA SER A 29 4.27 -9.11 3.52
C SER A 29 2.76 -9.21 3.29
N ASP A 30 2.19 -10.41 3.40
CA ASP A 30 0.73 -10.60 3.28
C ASP A 30 -0.04 -9.79 4.34
N ALA A 31 0.48 -9.70 5.56
CA ALA A 31 -0.13 -8.90 6.62
C ALA A 31 -0.13 -7.40 6.30
N GLU A 32 0.95 -6.89 5.71
CA GLU A 32 1.06 -5.49 5.27
C GLU A 32 0.12 -5.21 4.08
N VAL A 33 -0.02 -6.15 3.13
CA VAL A 33 -0.98 -6.02 2.01
C VAL A 33 -2.42 -5.96 2.52
N VAL A 34 -2.80 -6.87 3.42
CA VAL A 34 -4.14 -6.88 4.02
C VAL A 34 -4.40 -5.56 4.76
N TYR A 35 -3.42 -5.09 5.53
CA TYR A 35 -3.54 -3.83 6.24
C TYR A 35 -3.67 -2.64 5.27
N LEU A 36 -2.87 -2.60 4.21
CA LEU A 36 -2.91 -1.54 3.20
C LEU A 36 -4.26 -1.50 2.48
N GLN A 37 -4.84 -2.66 2.13
CA GLN A 37 -6.16 -2.74 1.52
C GLN A 37 -7.27 -2.27 2.47
N GLN A 38 -7.13 -2.51 3.79
CA GLN A 38 -8.08 -2.00 4.79
C GLN A 38 -7.99 -0.48 4.94
N SER A 39 -6.77 0.08 4.93
CA SER A 39 -6.54 1.53 5.06
C SER A 39 -6.90 2.30 3.79
N PHE A 40 -6.69 1.69 2.61
CA PHE A 40 -6.97 2.27 1.30
C PHE A 40 -7.83 1.29 0.48
N PRO A 41 -9.13 1.19 0.75
CA PRO A 41 -10.00 0.17 0.12
C PRO A 41 -10.09 0.30 -1.41
N ASN A 42 -9.85 1.50 -1.94
CA ASN A 42 -9.86 1.77 -3.38
C ASN A 42 -8.47 1.61 -4.03
N ALA A 43 -7.43 1.24 -3.27
CA ALA A 43 -6.11 1.01 -3.84
C ALA A 43 -6.11 -0.24 -4.72
N GLU A 44 -5.40 -0.15 -5.85
CA GLU A 44 -5.12 -1.29 -6.70
C GLU A 44 -3.75 -1.86 -6.31
N ILE A 45 -3.73 -3.11 -5.86
CA ILE A 45 -2.52 -3.80 -5.40
C ILE A 45 -2.33 -5.05 -6.24
N SER A 46 -1.20 -5.14 -6.96
CA SER A 46 -0.87 -6.27 -7.83
C SER A 46 0.52 -6.81 -7.52
N CYS A 47 0.64 -8.12 -7.34
CA CYS A 47 1.93 -8.77 -7.08
C CYS A 47 2.75 -8.84 -8.36
N ILE A 48 4.00 -8.38 -8.30
CA ILE A 48 4.95 -8.40 -9.42
C ILE A 48 5.80 -9.68 -9.40
N ALA A 49 6.14 -10.18 -8.20
CA ALA A 49 7.03 -11.33 -8.06
C ALA A 49 6.30 -12.67 -8.24
N THR A 50 6.80 -13.52 -9.14
CA THR A 50 6.29 -14.87 -9.45
C THR A 50 7.07 -16.01 -8.79
N THR A 51 8.14 -15.71 -8.05
CA THR A 51 9.03 -16.71 -7.45
C THR A 51 8.74 -16.93 -5.96
N LYS A 52 9.01 -18.17 -5.49
CA LYS A 52 8.88 -18.79 -4.14
C LYS A 52 8.50 -17.89 -2.95
N PRO A 53 7.70 -18.41 -1.99
CA PRO A 53 7.24 -17.63 -0.85
C PRO A 53 8.43 -17.12 -0.02
N GLN A 54 8.72 -15.83 -0.14
CA GLN A 54 9.52 -15.08 0.81
C GLN A 54 8.56 -14.39 1.79
N GLU A 55 9.06 -13.99 2.96
CA GLU A 55 8.29 -13.22 3.95
C GLU A 55 7.71 -11.91 3.36
N LYS A 56 8.39 -11.33 2.36
CA LYS A 56 7.89 -10.17 1.61
C LYS A 56 8.07 -10.32 0.11
N ARG A 57 7.08 -9.87 -0.66
CA ARG A 57 7.04 -9.87 -2.13
C ARG A 57 6.94 -8.44 -2.67
N TRP A 58 7.30 -8.24 -3.93
CA TRP A 58 7.12 -6.97 -4.62
C TRP A 58 5.69 -6.82 -5.11
N TYR A 59 5.08 -5.69 -4.79
CA TYR A 59 3.75 -5.31 -5.24
C TYR A 59 3.79 -3.94 -5.90
N LYS A 60 3.08 -3.80 -7.01
CA LYS A 60 2.70 -2.50 -7.54
C LYS A 60 1.44 -2.06 -6.82
N VAL A 61 1.54 -0.93 -6.13
CA VAL A 61 0.46 -0.30 -5.40
C VAL A 61 0.11 1.01 -6.10
N LYS A 62 -1.16 1.18 -6.44
CA LYS A 62 -1.71 2.41 -6.98
C LYS A 62 -2.81 2.92 -6.05
N LEU A 63 -2.54 4.03 -5.38
CA LEU A 63 -3.53 4.74 -4.58
C LEU A 63 -4.44 5.52 -5.54
N GLN A 64 -5.75 5.40 -5.33
CA GLN A 64 -6.70 6.27 -6.02
C GLN A 64 -6.79 7.58 -5.25
N ALA A 65 -6.64 8.71 -5.95
CA ALA A 65 -7.00 10.01 -5.40
C ALA A 65 -8.45 9.94 -4.92
N ALA A 66 -8.73 10.48 -3.73
CA ALA A 66 -10.10 10.59 -3.25
C ALA A 66 -10.90 11.31 -4.35
N LYS A 67 -11.94 10.64 -4.89
CA LYS A 67 -12.91 11.32 -5.74
C LYS A 67 -13.55 12.38 -4.88
N VAL A 68 -13.09 13.62 -4.98
CA VAL A 68 -13.85 14.76 -4.47
C VAL A 68 -15.17 14.71 -5.24
N PRO A 69 -16.32 14.53 -4.57
CA PRO A 69 -17.59 14.61 -5.26
C PRO A 69 -17.65 16.01 -5.87
N GLN A 70 -17.63 16.07 -7.19
CA GLN A 70 -17.80 17.32 -7.92
C GLN A 70 -19.29 17.66 -7.79
N TYR A 71 -19.65 18.32 -6.68
CA TYR A 71 -20.98 18.90 -6.53
C TYR A 71 -21.11 20.02 -7.57
N VAL A 72 -21.95 19.75 -8.58
CA VAL A 72 -22.54 20.73 -9.51
C VAL A 72 -23.68 21.46 -8.83
#